data_AF-A0A354C4X0-F1
#
_entry.id   AF-A0A354C4X0-F1
#
_cell.length_a   1.000
_cell.length_b   1.000
_cell.length_c   1.000
_cell.angle_alpha   90.00
_cell.angle_beta   90.00
_cell.angle_gamma   90.00
#
_symmetry.space_group_name_H-M   'P 1'
#
loop_
_entity.id
_entity.type
_entity.pdbx_description
1 polymer ?
#
loop_
_entity_poly.entity_id
_entity_poly.type
_entity_poly.pdbx_seq_one_letter_code
_entity_poly.pdbx_strand_id
1 'polypeptide(L)'
;MRKNILFILAILLIGIIFWMGEGGALLIDPLLITIALVGSCIITISFPGSFLKKVLVGLGVLAITVAAYFGGAYSFNNAYNECIVRGESVRGQLAEYYSKNKHYPENLNQLNSSLPGTRILRPTILNYKKTQDGYDLSFQDWLVEFKATQSVPFMAHK
;
A
#
# COMPACT_ATOMS: atom_id res chain seq x y z
N MET A 1 -29.03 1.93 -17.85
CA MET A 1 -28.70 2.12 -16.41
C MET A 1 -28.04 0.89 -15.76
N ARG A 2 -28.66 -0.30 -15.78
CA ARG A 2 -28.13 -1.50 -15.06
C ARG A 2 -26.69 -1.90 -15.45
N LYS A 3 -26.30 -1.77 -16.73
CA LYS A 3 -24.93 -2.07 -17.19
C LYS A 3 -23.88 -1.10 -16.61
N ASN A 4 -24.20 0.19 -16.53
CA ASN A 4 -23.29 1.20 -15.99
C ASN A 4 -23.04 0.97 -14.49
N ILE A 5 -24.07 0.56 -13.74
CA ILE A 5 -23.95 0.23 -12.32
C ILE A 5 -23.01 -0.98 -12.13
N LEU A 6 -23.16 -2.04 -12.93
CA LEU A 6 -22.27 -3.21 -12.82
C LEU A 6 -20.81 -2.88 -13.14
N PHE A 7 -20.58 -2.01 -14.12
CA PHE A 7 -19.25 -1.56 -14.46
C PHE A 7 -18.61 -0.74 -13.33
N ILE A 8 -19.37 0.18 -12.73
CA ILE A 8 -18.92 0.95 -11.56
C ILE A 8 -18.60 0.03 -10.38
N LEU A 9 -19.46 -0.94 -10.09
CA LEU A 9 -19.23 -1.93 -9.02
C LEU A 9 -17.96 -2.76 -9.27
N ALA A 10 -17.70 -3.16 -10.52
CA ALA A 10 -16.48 -3.87 -10.87
C ALA A 10 -15.22 -3.01 -10.65
N ILE A 11 -15.25 -1.74 -11.06
CA ILE A 11 -14.13 -0.81 -10.82
C ILE A 11 -13.90 -0.60 -9.33
N LEU A 12 -14.96 -0.40 -8.55
CA LEU A 12 -14.85 -0.24 -7.11
C LEU A 12 -14.28 -1.49 -6.44
N LEU A 13 -14.74 -2.68 -6.83
CA LEU A 13 -14.19 -3.94 -6.33
C LEU A 13 -12.69 -4.05 -6.63
N ILE A 14 -12.28 -3.77 -7.86
CA ILE A 14 -10.88 -3.79 -8.28
C ILE A 14 -10.05 -2.80 -7.45
N GLY A 15 -10.55 -1.57 -7.28
CA GLY A 15 -9.87 -0.53 -6.50
C GLY A 15 -9.72 -0.91 -5.02
N ILE A 16 -10.75 -1.49 -4.41
CA ILE A 16 -10.69 -1.98 -3.02
C ILE A 16 -9.66 -3.10 -2.90
N ILE A 17 -9.69 -4.07 -3.80
CA ILE A 17 -8.80 -5.23 -3.76
C ILE A 17 -7.34 -4.82 -3.99
N PHE A 18 -7.10 -3.90 -4.92
CA PHE A 18 -5.79 -3.28 -5.12
C PHE A 18 -5.32 -2.54 -3.84
N TRP A 19 -6.19 -1.70 -3.25
CA TRP A 19 -5.90 -0.97 -2.03
C TRP A 19 -5.62 -1.90 -0.83
N MET A 20 -6.27 -3.06 -0.77
CA MET A 20 -5.97 -4.09 0.22
C MET A 20 -4.60 -4.74 -0.02
N GLY A 21 -4.26 -5.04 -1.27
CA GLY A 21 -2.92 -5.53 -1.64
C GLY A 21 -1.81 -4.55 -1.23
N GLU A 22 -2.00 -3.25 -1.45
CA GLU A 22 -1.07 -2.21 -0.99
C GLU A 22 -0.96 -2.07 0.54
N GLY A 23 -1.94 -2.60 1.25
CA GLY A 23 -1.97 -2.61 2.71
C GLY A 23 -1.08 -3.66 3.34
N GLY A 24 -0.48 -4.56 2.54
CA GLY A 24 0.26 -5.72 3.06
C GLY A 24 -0.65 -6.81 3.62
N ALA A 25 -1.96 -6.78 3.32
CA ALA A 25 -2.88 -7.84 3.71
C ALA A 25 -2.47 -9.15 3.03
N LEU A 26 -2.46 -10.26 3.77
CA LEU A 26 -2.14 -11.58 3.21
C LEU A 26 -3.25 -12.06 2.27
N LEU A 27 -2.89 -12.88 1.27
CA LEU A 27 -3.86 -13.52 0.36
C LEU A 27 -4.92 -14.36 1.09
N ILE A 28 -4.55 -14.87 2.26
CA ILE A 28 -5.40 -15.70 3.12
C ILE A 28 -6.25 -14.89 4.11
N ASP A 29 -6.22 -13.56 4.02
CA ASP A 29 -7.10 -12.71 4.83
C ASP A 29 -8.57 -13.05 4.53
N PRO A 30 -9.34 -13.55 5.52
CA PRO A 30 -10.73 -13.94 5.32
C PRO A 30 -11.60 -12.82 4.75
N LEU A 31 -11.29 -11.56 5.11
CA LEU A 31 -12.02 -10.40 4.63
C LEU A 31 -11.75 -10.15 3.14
N LEU A 32 -10.51 -10.30 2.68
CA LEU A 32 -10.14 -10.21 1.26
C LEU A 32 -10.87 -11.26 0.43
N ILE A 33 -10.82 -12.52 0.87
CA ILE A 33 -11.47 -13.64 0.19
C ILE A 33 -12.98 -13.41 0.11
N THR A 34 -13.59 -12.98 1.20
CA THR A 34 -15.03 -12.71 1.27
C THR A 34 -15.43 -11.60 0.30
N ILE A 35 -14.72 -10.47 0.29
CA ILE A 35 -15.01 -9.35 -0.62
C ILE A 35 -14.84 -9.76 -2.08
N ALA A 36 -13.74 -10.46 -2.40
CA ALA A 36 -13.47 -10.91 -3.76
C ALA A 36 -14.54 -11.88 -4.29
N LEU A 37 -14.90 -12.90 -3.49
CA LEU A 37 -15.89 -13.91 -3.89
C LEU A 37 -17.30 -13.31 -3.97
N VAL A 38 -17.75 -12.60 -2.94
CA VAL A 38 -19.11 -12.01 -2.91
C VAL A 38 -19.25 -10.97 -4.01
N GLY A 39 -18.27 -10.08 -4.17
CA GLY A 39 -18.26 -9.07 -5.23
C GLY A 39 -18.32 -9.69 -6.62
N SER A 40 -17.48 -10.70 -6.89
CA SER A 40 -17.45 -11.41 -8.17
C SER A 40 -18.78 -12.14 -8.46
N CYS A 41 -19.37 -12.79 -7.46
CA CYS A 41 -20.67 -13.45 -7.58
C CYS A 41 -21.79 -12.46 -7.90
N ILE A 42 -21.86 -11.32 -7.20
CA ILE A 42 -22.88 -10.29 -7.43
C ILE A 42 -22.79 -9.77 -8.87
N ILE A 43 -21.58 -9.46 -9.34
CA ILE A 43 -21.35 -8.96 -10.71
C ILE A 43 -21.77 -10.02 -11.74
N THR A 44 -21.37 -11.27 -11.53
CA THR A 44 -21.61 -12.38 -12.46
C THR A 44 -23.10 -12.74 -12.57
N ILE A 45 -23.80 -12.87 -11.45
CA ILE A 45 -25.23 -13.22 -11.41
C ILE A 45 -26.08 -12.11 -12.05
N SER A 46 -25.71 -10.86 -11.79
CA SER A 46 -26.41 -9.67 -12.26
C SER A 46 -26.19 -9.36 -13.74
N PHE A 47 -25.18 -10.00 -14.37
CA PHE A 47 -24.88 -9.80 -15.78
C PHE A 47 -25.95 -10.45 -16.68
N PRO A 48 -26.55 -9.70 -17.62
CA PRO A 48 -27.54 -10.27 -18.54
C PRO A 48 -26.87 -11.11 -19.63
N GLY A 49 -27.30 -12.35 -19.81
CA GLY A 49 -26.77 -13.23 -20.85
C GLY A 49 -27.04 -14.71 -20.60
N SER A 50 -26.61 -15.55 -21.55
CA SER A 50 -26.63 -17.01 -21.42
C SER A 50 -25.67 -17.48 -20.33
N PHE A 51 -25.88 -18.69 -19.83
CA PHE A 51 -25.05 -19.29 -18.76
C PHE A 51 -23.54 -19.22 -19.10
N LEU A 52 -23.17 -19.56 -20.34
CA LEU A 52 -21.78 -19.50 -20.79
C LEU A 52 -21.18 -18.08 -20.68
N LYS A 53 -21.93 -17.04 -21.06
CA LYS A 53 -21.47 -15.64 -20.93
C LYS A 53 -21.26 -15.27 -19.47
N LYS A 54 -22.14 -15.71 -18.57
CA LYS A 54 -21.98 -15.47 -17.12
C LYS A 54 -20.71 -16.14 -16.59
N VAL A 55 -20.48 -17.40 -16.94
CA VAL A 55 -19.26 -18.12 -16.54
C VAL A 55 -17.99 -17.39 -17.03
N LEU A 56 -17.97 -16.96 -18.30
CA LEU A 56 -16.84 -16.21 -18.85
C LEU A 56 -16.61 -14.87 -18.15
N VAL A 57 -17.69 -14.13 -17.85
CA VAL A 57 -17.59 -12.88 -17.08
C VAL A 57 -17.07 -13.14 -15.67
N GLY A 58 -17.57 -14.17 -15.00
CA GLY A 58 -17.13 -14.52 -13.64
C GLY A 58 -15.65 -14.89 -13.58
N LEU A 59 -15.17 -15.71 -14.52
CA LEU A 59 -13.74 -16.03 -14.64
C LEU A 59 -12.90 -14.78 -14.93
N GLY A 60 -13.38 -13.91 -15.81
CA GLY A 60 -12.71 -12.65 -16.13
C GLY A 60 -12.60 -11.71 -14.92
N VAL A 61 -13.71 -11.51 -14.19
CA VAL A 61 -13.73 -10.68 -12.97
C VAL A 61 -12.82 -11.25 -11.90
N LEU A 62 -12.83 -12.57 -11.70
CA LEU A 62 -11.95 -13.24 -10.75
C LEU A 62 -10.48 -13.03 -11.12
N ALA A 63 -10.11 -13.26 -12.38
CA ALA A 63 -8.74 -13.08 -12.86
C ALA A 63 -8.25 -11.62 -12.69
N ILE A 64 -9.11 -10.64 -13.02
CA ILE A 64 -8.78 -9.22 -12.83
C ILE A 64 -8.64 -8.88 -11.34
N THR A 65 -9.49 -9.45 -10.48
CA THR A 65 -9.44 -9.22 -9.03
C THR A 65 -8.12 -9.75 -8.44
N VAL A 66 -7.70 -10.94 -8.85
CA VAL A 66 -6.41 -11.53 -8.46
C VAL A 66 -5.26 -10.65 -8.96
N ALA A 67 -5.29 -10.22 -10.22
CA ALA A 67 -4.28 -9.33 -10.78
C ALA A 67 -4.21 -7.98 -10.04
N ALA A 68 -5.36 -7.41 -9.66
CA ALA A 68 -5.45 -6.17 -8.91
C ALA A 68 -4.79 -6.30 -7.52
N TYR A 69 -5.05 -7.41 -6.81
CA TYR A 69 -4.40 -7.68 -5.54
C TYR A 69 -2.87 -7.76 -5.70
N PHE A 70 -2.38 -8.55 -6.67
CA PHE A 70 -0.94 -8.69 -6.89
C PHE A 70 -0.29 -7.38 -7.34
N GLY A 71 -1.00 -6.55 -8.10
CA GLY A 71 -0.55 -5.19 -8.43
C GLY A 71 -0.37 -4.33 -7.18
N GLY A 72 -1.31 -4.37 -6.24
CA GLY A 72 -1.20 -3.67 -4.96
C GLY A 72 -0.06 -4.23 -4.10
N ALA A 73 0.09 -5.56 -4.02
CA ALA A 73 1.17 -6.20 -3.27
C ALA A 73 2.56 -5.88 -3.86
N TYR A 74 2.67 -5.82 -5.19
CA TYR A 74 3.88 -5.38 -5.87
C TYR A 74 4.24 -3.94 -5.53
N SER A 75 3.25 -3.03 -5.52
CA SER A 75 3.43 -1.64 -5.10
C SER A 75 3.94 -1.54 -3.65
N PHE A 76 3.36 -2.30 -2.73
CA PHE A 76 3.85 -2.38 -1.34
C PHE A 76 5.30 -2.89 -1.26
N ASN A 77 5.62 -3.97 -1.95
CA ASN A 77 6.97 -4.55 -1.92
C ASN A 77 8.02 -3.60 -2.53
N ASN A 78 7.66 -2.90 -3.61
CA ASN A 78 8.54 -1.88 -4.18
C ASN A 78 8.79 -0.76 -3.18
N ALA A 79 7.75 -0.24 -2.53
CA ALA A 79 7.86 0.77 -1.48
C ALA A 79 8.73 0.28 -0.31
N TYR A 80 8.54 -0.96 0.13
CA TYR A 80 9.33 -1.56 1.20
C TYR A 80 10.81 -1.67 0.84
N ASN A 81 11.12 -2.20 -0.34
CA ASN A 81 12.49 -2.32 -0.82
C ASN A 81 13.16 -0.95 -1.02
N GLU A 82 12.42 0.05 -1.49
CA GLU A 82 12.92 1.43 -1.55
C GLU A 82 13.28 1.97 -0.16
N CYS A 83 12.48 1.68 0.87
CA CYS A 83 12.80 2.07 2.24
C CYS A 83 14.05 1.36 2.78
N ILE A 84 14.27 0.08 2.44
CA ILE A 84 15.51 -0.63 2.80
C ILE A 84 16.72 0.05 2.14
N VAL A 85 16.65 0.32 0.84
CA VAL A 85 17.80 0.84 0.07
C VAL A 85 18.07 2.31 0.35
N ARG A 86 17.01 3.14 0.43
CA ARG A 86 17.11 4.60 0.50
C ARG A 86 16.74 5.16 1.87
N GLY A 87 16.32 4.35 2.83
CA GLY A 87 15.93 4.83 4.16
C GLY A 87 17.02 5.63 4.85
N GLU A 88 18.28 5.19 4.75
CA GLU A 88 19.42 5.91 5.35
C GLU A 88 19.61 7.31 4.75
N SER A 89 19.29 7.49 3.46
CA SER A 89 19.37 8.82 2.83
C SER A 89 18.42 9.83 3.46
N VAL A 90 17.27 9.38 3.99
CA VAL A 90 16.31 10.24 4.70
C VAL A 90 16.90 10.74 6.01
N ARG A 91 17.64 9.89 6.75
CA ARG A 91 18.34 10.31 7.97
C ARG A 91 19.41 11.35 7.69
N GLY A 92 20.18 11.16 6.61
CA GLY A 92 21.17 12.15 6.15
C GLY A 92 20.52 13.52 5.87
N GLN A 93 19.36 13.52 5.21
CA GLN A 93 18.60 14.75 4.94
C GLN A 93 18.03 15.39 6.22
N LEU A 94 17.56 14.57 7.19
CA LEU A 94 17.12 15.08 8.49
C LEU A 94 18.27 15.72 9.27
N ALA A 95 19.47 15.12 9.22
CA ALA A 95 20.67 15.69 9.82
C ALA A 95 21.08 17.01 9.15
N GLU A 96 21.01 17.07 7.81
CA GLU A 96 21.26 18.31 7.05
C GLU A 96 20.24 19.40 7.40
N TYR A 97 18.95 19.05 7.47
CA TYR A 97 17.88 19.97 7.86
C TYR A 97 18.12 20.52 9.27
N TYR A 98 18.47 19.66 10.23
CA TYR A 98 18.79 20.07 11.59
C TYR A 98 20.01 21.00 11.64
N SER A 99 21.07 20.69 10.88
CA SER A 99 22.26 21.54 10.82
C SER A 99 21.94 22.98 10.40
N LYS A 100 21.02 23.13 9.44
CA LYS A 100 20.58 24.42 8.89
C LYS A 100 19.58 25.16 9.79
N ASN A 101 18.59 24.46 10.34
CA ASN A 101 17.46 25.09 11.04
C ASN A 101 17.54 25.01 12.57
N LYS A 102 18.49 24.22 13.11
CA LYS A 102 18.64 23.91 14.54
C LYS A 102 17.43 23.22 15.18
N HIS A 103 16.54 22.67 14.36
CA HIS A 103 15.42 21.83 14.76
C HIS A 103 15.10 20.80 13.67
N TYR A 104 14.46 19.69 14.06
CA TYR A 104 13.91 18.73 13.11
C TYR A 104 12.58 19.22 12.49
N PRO A 105 12.25 18.79 11.27
CA PRO A 105 10.99 19.17 10.64
C PRO A 105 9.79 18.58 11.39
N GLU A 106 8.62 19.22 11.28
CA GLU A 106 7.37 18.69 11.84
C GLU A 106 6.86 17.50 11.02
N ASN A 107 7.15 17.48 9.72
CA ASN A 107 6.77 16.40 8.82
C ASN A 107 7.83 16.19 7.73
N LEU A 108 7.90 14.98 7.19
CA LEU A 108 8.88 14.65 6.14
C LEU A 108 8.66 15.42 4.83
N ASN A 109 7.47 15.97 4.58
CA ASN A 109 7.20 16.75 3.37
C ASN A 109 7.94 18.12 3.38
N GLN A 110 8.48 18.54 4.52
CA GLN A 110 9.38 19.70 4.62
C GLN A 110 10.81 19.39 4.14
N LEU A 111 11.14 18.11 3.90
CA LEU A 111 12.34 17.75 3.17
C LEU A 111 12.06 17.97 1.69
N ASN A 112 12.85 18.81 1.02
CA ASN A 112 12.69 19.14 -0.42
C ASN A 112 13.14 17.98 -1.35
N SER A 113 12.82 16.73 -1.00
CA SER A 113 13.33 15.54 -1.66
C SER A 113 12.21 14.51 -1.92
N SER A 114 12.46 13.62 -2.88
CA SER A 114 11.59 12.46 -3.10
C SER A 114 11.79 11.45 -1.97
N LEU A 115 10.78 11.32 -1.11
CA LEU A 115 10.76 10.35 0.00
C LEU A 115 10.58 8.91 -0.54
N PRO A 116 11.31 7.93 0.02
CA PRO A 116 11.09 6.52 -0.33
C PRO A 116 9.78 6.00 0.25
N GLY A 117 9.37 4.82 -0.23
CA GLY A 117 8.23 4.10 0.36
C GLY A 117 6.87 4.56 -0.14
N THR A 118 6.83 5.28 -1.26
CA THR A 118 5.58 5.78 -1.84
C THR A 118 4.77 4.63 -2.43
N ARG A 119 3.46 4.65 -2.18
CA ARG A 119 2.48 3.71 -2.74
C ARG A 119 1.53 4.45 -3.67
N ILE A 120 0.77 3.71 -4.48
CA ILE A 120 -0.08 4.26 -5.53
C ILE A 120 -1.38 4.84 -4.95
N LEU A 121 -2.08 4.09 -4.10
CA LEU A 121 -3.36 4.51 -3.49
C LEU A 121 -3.27 4.76 -1.97
N ARG A 122 -2.10 4.50 -1.36
CA ARG A 122 -1.86 4.72 0.07
C ARG A 122 -0.73 5.72 0.32
N PRO A 123 -0.71 6.38 1.50
CA PRO A 123 0.45 7.17 1.92
C PRO A 123 1.74 6.35 1.94
N THR A 124 2.88 7.01 2.07
CA THR A 124 4.16 6.32 2.24
C THR A 124 4.10 5.32 3.41
N ILE A 125 4.83 4.21 3.30
CA ILE A 125 5.01 3.26 4.41
C ILE A 125 5.97 3.80 5.48
N LEU A 126 6.74 4.85 5.16
CA LEU A 126 7.70 5.45 6.07
C LEU A 126 6.97 6.33 7.08
N ASN A 127 6.96 5.91 8.33
CA ASN A 127 6.46 6.66 9.44
C ASN A 127 7.56 7.55 10.02
N TYR A 128 7.18 8.79 10.30
CA TYR A 128 8.04 9.77 10.96
C TYR A 128 7.32 10.40 12.12
N LYS A 129 8.01 10.54 13.23
CA LYS A 129 7.53 11.26 14.39
C LYS A 129 8.66 12.09 14.98
N LYS A 130 8.46 13.40 15.04
CA LYS A 130 9.33 14.29 15.81
C LYS A 130 9.15 14.03 17.30
N THR A 131 10.26 13.97 18.03
CA THR A 131 10.28 13.83 19.49
C THR A 131 10.93 15.07 20.12
N GLN A 132 10.93 15.18 21.46
CA GLN A 132 11.56 16.31 22.15
C GLN A 132 13.07 16.36 21.88
N ASP A 133 13.71 15.19 21.86
CA ASP A 133 15.16 15.09 21.73
C ASP A 133 15.61 14.74 20.31
N GLY A 134 14.70 14.48 19.38
CA GLY A 134 15.07 14.05 18.03
C GLY A 134 13.90 13.67 17.14
N TYR A 135 14.00 12.47 16.55
CA TYR A 135 12.95 11.88 15.73
C TYR A 135 13.00 10.34 15.79
N ASP A 136 11.86 9.75 15.49
CA ASP A 136 11.71 8.33 15.18
C ASP A 136 11.32 8.16 13.72
N LEU A 137 12.04 7.28 13.02
CA LEU A 137 11.68 6.79 11.70
C LEU A 137 11.41 5.30 11.79
N SER A 138 10.31 4.85 11.19
CA SER A 138 10.04 3.42 11.08
C SER A 138 9.28 3.04 9.83
N PHE A 139 9.47 1.80 9.40
CA PHE A 139 8.62 1.13 8.44
C PHE A 139 8.63 -0.36 8.75
N GLN A 140 7.56 -1.07 8.43
CA GLN A 140 7.42 -2.48 8.77
C GLN A 140 6.65 -3.22 7.70
N ASP A 141 6.90 -4.52 7.62
CA ASP A 141 5.99 -5.47 6.98
C ASP A 141 5.31 -6.33 8.07
N TRP A 142 4.78 -7.48 7.68
CA TRP A 142 4.12 -8.40 8.60
C TRP A 142 5.09 -9.18 9.51
N LEU A 143 6.40 -9.12 9.27
CA LEU A 143 7.41 -9.95 9.93
C LEU A 143 8.51 -9.15 10.62
N VAL A 144 8.93 -8.03 10.02
CA VAL A 144 10.11 -7.26 10.42
C VAL A 144 9.77 -5.78 10.47
N GLU A 145 10.12 -5.15 11.59
CA GLU A 145 10.08 -3.70 11.75
C GLU A 145 11.49 -3.12 11.63
N PHE A 146 11.65 -2.10 10.79
CA PHE A 146 12.85 -1.30 10.70
C PHE A 146 12.64 0.01 11.44
N LYS A 147 13.52 0.30 12.41
CA LYS A 147 13.49 1.52 13.21
C LYS A 147 14.83 2.23 13.17
N ALA A 148 14.78 3.55 13.18
CA ALA A 148 15.91 4.45 13.15
C ALA A 148 15.62 5.70 14.01
N THR A 149 16.63 6.17 14.73
CA THR A 149 16.59 7.44 15.46
C THR A 149 17.79 8.30 15.07
N GLN A 150 17.87 9.54 15.54
CA GLN A 150 19.01 10.41 15.23
C GLN A 150 20.39 9.77 15.49
N SER A 151 20.53 8.89 16.49
CA SER A 151 21.79 8.27 16.89
C SER A 151 21.94 6.82 16.44
N VAL A 152 20.84 6.11 16.17
CA VAL A 152 20.85 4.68 15.85
C VAL A 152 20.39 4.47 14.41
N PRO A 153 21.21 3.88 13.50
CA PRO A 153 20.85 3.63 12.10
C PRO A 153 19.65 2.68 11.97
N PHE A 154 19.12 2.52 10.75
CA PHE A 154 18.04 1.56 10.52
C PHE A 154 18.48 0.14 10.89
N MET A 155 17.80 -0.44 11.89
CA MET A 155 18.01 -1.82 12.32
C MET A 155 16.71 -2.61 12.24
N ALA A 156 16.82 -3.85 11.79
CA ALA A 156 15.72 -4.80 11.73
C ALA A 156 15.41 -5.37 13.13
N HIS A 157 14.15 -5.31 13.51
CA HIS A 157 13.59 -5.89 14.73
C HIS A 157 12.54 -6.93 14.33
N LYS A 158 12.47 -8.03 15.08
CA LYS A 158 11.46 -9.09 14.93
C LYS A 158 10.54 -9.11 16.13
#